data_AF-A0A0F9D6Y2-F1
#
_entry.id   AF-A0A0F9D6Y2-F1
#
_cell.length_a   1.000
_cell.length_b   1.000
_cell.length_c   1.000
_cell.angle_alpha   90.00
_cell.angle_beta   90.00
_cell.angle_gamma   90.00
#
_symmetry.space_group_name_H-M   'P 1'
#
loop_
_entity.id
_entity.type
_entity.pdbx_description
1 polymer ?
#
loop_
_entity_poly.entity_id
_entity_poly.type
_entity_poly.pdbx_seq_one_letter_code
_entity_poly.pdbx_strand_id
1 'polypeptide(L)' 'TDAASYPGNSGGPVVDSDGEIIGILVGGYGYADNLSICIRVDVIVLSLNKYLAQLELERL' A
#
# COMPACT_ATOMS: atom_id res chain seq x y z
N THR A 1 4.12 -9.35 3.91
CA THR A 1 3.30 -9.95 4.98
C THR A 1 3.10 -11.41 4.63
N ASP A 2 2.93 -12.27 5.63
CA ASP A 2 2.55 -13.68 5.48
C ASP A 2 1.03 -13.91 5.62
N ALA A 3 0.27 -12.83 5.80
CA ALA A 3 -1.19 -12.87 5.79
C ALA A 3 -1.72 -13.37 4.44
N ALA A 4 -2.75 -14.20 4.48
CA ALA A 4 -3.40 -14.74 3.29
C ALA A 4 -3.93 -13.61 2.38
N SER A 5 -3.56 -13.65 1.10
CA SER A 5 -4.05 -12.71 0.08
C SER A 5 -4.71 -13.44 -1.07
N TYR A 6 -5.91 -13.01 -1.44
CA TYR A 6 -6.66 -13.52 -2.59
C TYR A 6 -7.09 -12.35 -3.50
N PRO A 7 -7.44 -12.62 -4.77
CA PRO A 7 -8.10 -11.62 -5.61
C PRO A 7 -9.28 -10.98 -4.87
N GLY A 8 -9.34 -9.65 -4.87
CA GLY A 8 -10.32 -8.86 -4.10
C GLY A 8 -9.78 -8.27 -2.79
N ASN A 9 -8.69 -8.80 -2.23
CA ASN A 9 -8.03 -8.19 -1.07
C ASN A 9 -7.15 -6.98 -1.47
N SER A 10 -6.77 -6.88 -2.76
CA SER A 10 -5.97 -5.78 -3.30
C SER A 10 -6.60 -4.42 -2.97
N GLY A 11 -5.78 -3.49 -2.48
CA GLY A 11 -6.22 -2.17 -2.01
C GLY A 11 -6.61 -2.13 -0.52
N GLY A 12 -6.73 -3.28 0.15
CA GLY A 12 -7.00 -3.34 1.58
C GLY A 12 -5.82 -2.87 2.44
N PRO A 13 -6.09 -2.36 3.67
CA PRO A 13 -5.06 -1.91 4.58
C PRO A 13 -4.28 -3.10 5.17
N VAL A 14 -2.97 -2.91 5.32
CA VAL A 14 -2.14 -3.70 6.23
C VAL A 14 -2.05 -2.91 7.52
N VAL A 15 -2.45 -3.53 8.64
CA VAL A 15 -2.45 -2.91 9.96
C VAL A 15 -1.43 -3.56 10.89
N ASP A 16 -0.94 -2.81 11.85
CA ASP A 16 -0.15 -3.35 12.97
C ASP A 16 -1.04 -3.91 14.10
N SER A 17 -0.41 -4.28 15.23
CA SER A 17 -1.12 -4.83 16.39
C SER A 17 -2.05 -3.85 17.10
N ASP A 18 -1.84 -2.54 16.91
CA ASP A 18 -2.66 -1.49 17.49
C ASP A 18 -3.81 -1.08 16.55
N GLY A 19 -3.83 -1.63 15.32
CA GLY A 19 -4.82 -1.34 14.30
C GLY A 19 -4.45 -0.16 13.40
N GLU A 20 -3.22 0.37 13.52
CA GLU A 20 -2.74 1.48 12.72
C GLU A 20 -2.35 1.01 11.32
N ILE A 21 -2.66 1.81 10.30
CA ILE A 21 -2.36 1.47 8.90
C ILE A 21 -0.87 1.65 8.63
N ILE A 22 -0.18 0.56 8.31
CA ILE A 22 1.25 0.54 7.98
C ILE A 22 1.53 0.32 6.49
N GLY A 23 0.50 -0.01 5.70
CA GLY A 23 0.64 -0.15 4.24
C GLY A 23 -0.65 -0.55 3.53
N ILE A 24 -0.54 -0.76 2.21
CA ILE A 24 -1.63 -1.21 1.35
C ILE A 24 -1.21 -2.52 0.67
N LEU A 25 -2.06 -3.54 0.75
CA LEU A 25 -1.86 -4.82 0.06
C LEU A 25 -2.04 -4.62 -1.45
N VAL A 26 -1.05 -5.04 -2.24
CA VAL A 26 -1.13 -4.91 -3.71
C VAL A 26 -1.21 -6.26 -4.43
N GLY A 27 -0.71 -7.34 -3.82
CA GLY A 27 -0.88 -8.67 -4.38
C GLY A 27 -0.12 -9.76 -3.62
N GLY A 28 -0.37 -11.01 -4.02
CA GLY A 28 0.43 -12.17 -3.62
C GLY A 28 1.68 -12.33 -4.49
N TYR A 29 2.68 -13.05 -4.00
CA TYR A 29 3.87 -13.43 -4.76
C TYR A 29 3.62 -14.79 -5.45
N GLY A 30 3.51 -14.79 -6.78
CA GLY A 30 3.08 -15.98 -7.54
C GLY A 30 3.99 -17.20 -7.49
N TYR A 31 5.17 -17.12 -6.87
CA TYR A 31 6.13 -18.23 -6.75
C TYR A 31 6.30 -18.74 -5.31
N ALA A 32 5.53 -18.24 -4.35
CA ALA A 32 5.52 -18.75 -2.98
C ALA A 32 4.13 -18.64 -2.35
N ASP A 33 3.74 -19.67 -1.62
CA ASP A 33 2.52 -19.64 -0.82
C ASP A 33 2.70 -18.72 0.39
N ASN A 34 1.61 -18.08 0.81
CA ASN A 34 1.56 -17.21 2.00
C ASN A 34 2.62 -16.10 2.00
N LEU A 35 2.95 -15.55 0.83
CA LEU A 35 3.78 -14.37 0.71
C LEU A 35 3.05 -13.30 -0.07
N SER A 36 2.81 -12.16 0.58
CA SER A 36 2.13 -11.02 -0.04
C SER A 36 2.94 -9.75 0.02
N ILE A 37 2.83 -8.97 -1.06
CA ILE A 37 3.52 -7.72 -1.30
C ILE A 37 2.60 -6.57 -0.90
N CYS A 38 3.16 -5.64 -0.11
CA CYS A 38 2.50 -4.44 0.33
C CYS A 38 3.37 -3.21 0.05
N ILE A 39 2.73 -2.09 -0.26
CA ILE A 39 3.40 -0.78 -0.32
C ILE A 39 3.27 -0.16 1.06
N ARG A 40 4.39 0.27 1.65
CA ARG A 40 4.39 0.91 2.98
C ARG A 40 3.71 2.26 2.96
N VAL A 41 3.09 2.63 4.09
CA VAL A 41 2.35 3.88 4.25
C VAL A 41 3.23 5.12 4.01
N ASP A 42 4.51 5.09 4.40
CA ASP A 42 5.44 6.21 4.18
C ASP A 42 5.72 6.47 2.69
N VAL A 43 5.83 5.41 1.88
CA VAL A 43 5.97 5.51 0.41
C VAL A 43 4.69 6.06 -0.23
N ILE A 44 3.52 5.67 0.29
CA ILE A 44 2.21 6.17 -0.16
C ILE A 44 2.10 7.67 0.14
N VAL A 45 2.39 8.09 1.37
CA VAL A 45 2.37 9.50 1.79
C VAL A 45 3.33 10.33 0.94
N LEU A 46 4.56 9.85 0.70
CA LEU A 46 5.52 10.51 -0.17
C LEU A 46 4.96 10.71 -1.59
N SER A 47 4.37 9.66 -2.15
CA SER A 47 3.83 9.68 -3.53
C SER A 47 2.65 10.64 -3.65
N LEU A 48 1.74 10.64 -2.66
CA LEU A 48 0.61 11.55 -2.59
C LEU A 48 1.07 13.00 -2.49
N ASN A 49 2.00 13.30 -1.58
CA ASN A 49 2.53 14.65 -1.42
C ASN A 49 3.22 15.17 -2.70
N LYS A 50 3.98 14.31 -3.39
CA LYS A 50 4.57 14.66 -4.69
C LYS A 50 3.51 15.00 -5.73
N TYR A 51 2.46 14.18 -5.83
CA TYR A 51 1.38 14.40 -6.78
C TYR A 51 0.60 15.68 -6.49
N LEU A 52 0.27 15.93 -5.21
CA LEU A 52 -0.42 17.16 -4.79
C LEU A 52 0.41 18.41 -5.11
N ALA A 53 1.72 18.38 -4.81
CA ALA A 53 2.61 19.49 -5.15
C ALA A 53 2.64 19.75 -6.67
N GLN A 54 2.66 18.69 -7.49
CA GLN A 54 2.59 18.83 -8.95
C GLN A 54 1.28 19.49 -9.40
N LEU A 55 0.14 19.08 -8.84
CA LEU A 55 -1.16 19.69 -9.15
C LEU A 55 -1.21 21.17 -8.75
N GLU A 56 -0.56 21.57 -7.66
CA GLU A 56 -0.46 22.97 -7.26
C GLU A 56 0.38 23.79 -8.25
N LEU A 57 1.49 23.24 -8.76
CA LEU A 57 2.29 23.90 -9.79
C LEU A 57 1.53 24.06 -11.11
N GLU A 58 0.77 23.06 -11.55
CA GLU A 58 0.00 23.11 -12.81
C GLU A 58 -1.18 24.10 -12.77
N ARG A 59 -1.55 24.59 -11.59
CA ARG A 59 -2.63 25.57 -11.39
C ARG A 59 -2.17 27.03 -11.39
N LEU A 60 -0.86 27.28 -11.41
CA LEU A 60 -0.22 28.60 -11.47
C LEU A 60 0.10 29.00 -12.92
#